data_AF-A0A117S2C6-F1
#
_entry.id   AF-A0A117S2C6-F1
#
_cell.length_a   1.000
_cell.length_b   1.000
_cell.length_c   1.000
_cell.angle_alpha   90.00
_cell.angle_beta   90.00
_cell.angle_gamma   90.00
#
_symmetry.space_group_name_H-M   'P 1'
#
loop_
_entity.id
_entity.type
_entity.pdbx_description
1 polymer ?
#
loop_
_entity_poly.entity_id
_entity_poly.type
_entity_poly.pdbx_seq_one_letter_code
_entity_poly.pdbx_strand_id
1 'polypeptide(L)' 'MREYGHLRQEDMALLTGLSQAFLSMLESGQRRLTNIDRIIVLLDGLNAPVDITGPMLRPVAAAPGLPLRTVS' A
#
# COMPACT_ATOMS: atom_id res chain seq x y z
N MET A 1 12.71 8.33 -10.75
CA MET A 1 12.24 7.83 -9.44
C MET A 1 13.35 7.66 -8.38
N ARG A 2 14.63 8.00 -8.65
CA ARG A 2 15.73 7.86 -7.67
C ARG A 2 15.87 9.02 -6.67
N GLU A 3 15.07 10.07 -6.77
CA GLU A 3 15.30 11.32 -6.01
C GLU A 3 14.51 11.46 -4.70
N TYR A 4 13.47 10.65 -4.44
CA TYR A 4 12.56 10.90 -3.31
C TYR A 4 12.60 9.87 -2.17
N GLY A 5 13.44 8.84 -2.28
CA GLY A 5 13.65 7.90 -1.18
C GLY A 5 14.80 6.97 -1.53
N HIS A 6 15.67 6.70 -0.56
CA HIS A 6 16.79 5.77 -0.68
C HIS A 6 16.39 4.30 -0.97
N LEU A 7 15.11 4.03 -1.28
CA LEU A 7 14.56 2.74 -1.64
C LEU A 7 14.93 2.39 -3.07
N ARG A 8 15.80 1.38 -3.24
CA ARG A 8 16.07 0.81 -4.55
C ARG A 8 14.90 -0.08 -4.96
N GLN A 9 14.75 -0.31 -6.26
CA GLN A 9 13.68 -1.18 -6.78
C GLN A 9 13.82 -2.62 -6.30
N GLU A 10 15.05 -3.09 -6.04
CA GLU A 10 15.32 -4.36 -5.38
C GLU A 10 14.74 -4.42 -3.96
N ASP A 11 14.88 -3.34 -3.18
CA ASP A 11 14.29 -3.24 -1.85
C ASP A 11 12.76 -3.21 -1.92
N MET A 12 12.19 -2.48 -2.90
CA MET A 12 10.74 -2.47 -3.12
C MET A 12 10.19 -3.86 -3.49
N ALA A 13 10.94 -4.63 -4.28
CA ALA A 13 10.55 -6.00 -4.61
C ALA A 13 10.49 -6.89 -3.36
N LEU A 14 11.47 -6.74 -2.46
CA LEU A 14 11.49 -7.45 -1.18
C LEU A 14 10.35 -7.02 -0.25
N LEU A 15 10.11 -5.70 -0.13
CA LEU A 15 9.12 -5.14 0.79
C LEU A 15 7.67 -5.41 0.35
N THR A 16 7.42 -5.44 -0.96
CA THR A 16 6.08 -5.59 -1.52
C THR A 16 5.79 -7.03 -1.97
N GLY A 17 6.81 -7.90 -2.08
CA GLY A 17 6.67 -9.22 -2.67
C GLY A 17 6.32 -9.21 -4.17
N LEU A 18 6.41 -8.05 -4.83
CA LEU A 18 6.23 -7.92 -6.28
C LEU A 18 7.56 -8.17 -7.00
N SER A 19 7.50 -8.75 -8.20
CA SER A 19 8.73 -8.99 -8.96
C SER A 19 9.33 -7.69 -9.48
N GLN A 20 10.67 -7.64 -9.58
CA GLN A 20 11.37 -6.48 -10.12
C GLN A 20 10.92 -6.14 -11.55
N ALA A 21 10.69 -7.15 -12.40
CA ALA A 21 10.15 -6.95 -13.75
C ALA A 21 8.75 -6.32 -13.74
N PHE A 22 7.90 -6.71 -12.77
CA PHE A 22 6.59 -6.10 -12.61
C PHE A 22 6.68 -4.63 -12.19
N LEU A 23 7.52 -4.32 -11.20
CA LEU A 23 7.77 -2.95 -10.76
C LEU A 23 8.33 -2.08 -11.89
N SER A 24 9.25 -2.62 -12.70
CA SER A 24 9.80 -1.93 -13.87
C SER A 24 8.73 -1.59 -14.92
N MET A 25 7.81 -2.52 -15.21
CA MET A 25 6.69 -2.26 -16.11
C MET A 25 5.70 -1.23 -15.56
N LEU A 26 5.52 -1.17 -14.23
CA LEU A 26 4.69 -0.14 -13.60
C LEU A 26 5.35 1.25 -13.70
N GLU A 27 6.63 1.36 -13.35
CA GLU A 27 7.37 2.63 -13.33
C GLU A 27 7.55 3.22 -14.74
N SER A 28 7.71 2.36 -15.75
CA SER A 28 7.78 2.77 -17.17
C SER A 28 6.40 3.07 -17.79
N GLY A 29 5.31 2.83 -17.06
CA GLY A 29 3.95 3.01 -17.56
C GLY A 29 3.49 1.97 -18.60
N GLN A 30 4.30 0.94 -18.86
CA GLN A 30 3.93 -0.17 -19.76
C GLN A 30 2.77 -1.00 -19.21
N ARG A 31 2.57 -0.99 -17.89
CA ARG A 31 1.47 -1.68 -17.22
C ARG A 31 0.78 -0.77 -16.21
N ARG A 32 -0.55 -0.78 -16.22
CA ARG A 32 -1.37 -0.17 -15.16
C ARG A 32 -1.61 -1.17 -14.03
N LEU A 33 -1.51 -0.71 -12.79
CA LEU A 33 -1.88 -1.47 -11.60
C LEU A 33 -3.38 -1.30 -11.33
N THR A 34 -4.19 -2.24 -11.81
CA THR A 34 -5.67 -2.17 -11.72
C THR A 34 -6.29 -3.19 -10.77
N ASN A 35 -5.54 -4.20 -10.34
CA ASN A 35 -6.01 -5.19 -9.39
C ASN A 35 -5.87 -4.62 -7.97
N ILE A 36 -6.99 -4.53 -7.24
CA ILE A 36 -7.03 -3.89 -5.92
C ILE A 36 -6.14 -4.60 -4.90
N ASP A 37 -6.10 -5.94 -4.88
CA ASP A 37 -5.25 -6.69 -3.95
C ASP A 37 -3.77 -6.36 -4.16
N ARG A 38 -3.35 -6.22 -5.42
CA ARG A 38 -1.98 -5.83 -5.77
C ARG A 38 -1.67 -4.37 -5.42
N ILE A 39 -2.68 -3.49 -5.48
CA ILE A 39 -2.56 -2.10 -5.01
C ILE A 39 -2.34 -2.09 -3.49
N ILE A 40 -3.13 -2.85 -2.74
CA ILE A 40 -3.01 -2.96 -1.28
C ILE A 40 -1.62 -3.46 -0.89
N VAL A 41 -1.17 -4.56 -1.48
CA VAL A 41 0.16 -5.15 -1.24
C VAL A 41 1.29 -4.15 -1.52
N LEU A 42 1.20 -3.40 -2.62
CA LEU A 42 2.18 -2.36 -2.95
C LEU A 42 2.18 -1.25 -1.90
N LEU A 43 1.01 -0.72 -1.55
CA LEU A 43 0.89 0.36 -0.58
C LEU A 43 1.39 -0.08 0.80
N ASP A 44 1.10 -1.32 1.22
CA ASP A 44 1.51 -1.90 2.50
C ASP A 44 3.03 -2.03 2.56
N GLY A 45 3.65 -2.58 1.52
CA GLY A 45 5.11 -2.68 1.43
C GLY A 45 5.82 -1.32 1.39
N LEU A 46 5.16 -0.29 0.85
CA LEU A 46 5.67 1.09 0.85
C LEU A 46 5.39 1.84 2.17
N ASN A 47 4.68 1.23 3.11
CA ASN A 47 4.20 1.89 4.33
C ASN A 47 3.48 3.21 4.04
N ALA A 48 2.69 3.26 2.96
CA ALA A 48 1.98 4.47 2.54
C ALA A 48 1.02 4.91 3.66
N PRO A 49 0.85 6.22 3.94
CA PRO A 49 -0.10 6.66 4.96
C PRO A 49 -1.56 6.40 4.55
N VAL A 50 -2.41 6.08 5.52
CA VAL A 50 -3.84 5.84 5.28
C VAL A 50 -4.57 7.10 4.78
N ASP A 51 -4.09 8.28 5.20
CA ASP A 51 -4.68 9.57 4.87
C ASP A 51 -4.68 9.89 3.36
N ILE A 52 -3.76 9.28 2.60
CA ILE A 52 -3.64 9.47 1.15
C ILE A 52 -4.16 8.29 0.33
N THR A 53 -4.40 7.13 0.97
CA THR A 53 -4.89 5.91 0.31
C THR A 53 -6.40 5.73 0.50
N GLY A 54 -6.97 6.34 1.55
CA GLY A 54 -8.40 6.40 1.81
C GLY A 54 -9.02 5.06 2.24
N PRO A 55 -10.26 5.09 2.76
CA PRO A 55 -10.93 3.91 3.32
C PRO A 55 -11.26 2.84 2.27
N MET A 56 -11.23 3.17 0.97
CA MET A 56 -11.51 2.23 -0.11
C MET A 56 -10.39 1.22 -0.34
N LEU A 57 -9.13 1.63 -0.17
CA LEU A 57 -7.98 0.76 -0.35
C LEU A 57 -7.54 0.13 0.97
N ARG A 58 -7.78 0.83 2.09
CA ARG A 58 -7.53 0.29 3.42
C ARG A 58 -8.71 0.60 4.30
N PRO A 59 -9.60 -0.37 4.58
CA PRO A 59 -10.59 -0.20 5.61
C PRO A 59 -9.82 0.17 6.88
N VAL A 60 -10.13 1.34 7.47
CA VAL A 60 -9.76 1.58 8.86
C VAL A 60 -10.26 0.36 9.61
N ALA A 61 -9.34 -0.42 10.17
CA ALA A 61 -9.71 -1.46 11.10
C ALA A 61 -10.58 -0.75 12.13
N ALA A 62 -11.89 -1.04 12.11
CA ALA A 62 -12.83 -0.40 13.00
C ALA A 62 -12.23 -0.55 14.39
N ALA A 63 -11.87 0.59 15.00
CA ALA A 63 -11.25 0.59 16.32
C ALA A 63 -12.10 -0.36 17.19
N PRO A 64 -11.49 -1.37 17.85
CA PRO A 64 -12.24 -2.35 18.61
C PRO A 64 -13.15 -1.57 19.54
N GLY A 65 -14.46 -1.76 19.37
CA GLY A 65 -15.48 -0.85 19.83
C GLY A 65 -15.22 -0.42 21.27
N LEU A 66 -15.10 0.90 21.48
CA LEU A 66 -15.30 1.47 22.81
C LEU A 66 -16.57 0.82 23.38
N PRO A 67 -16.51 0.14 24.55
CA PRO A 67 -17.68 -0.48 25.11
C PRO A 67 -18.73 0.61 25.25
N LEU A 68 -19.89 0.42 24.62
CA LEU A 68 -21.08 1.23 24.82
C LEU A 68 -21.33 1.27 26.32
N ARG A 69 -20.92 2.37 26.96
CA ARG A 69 -21.11 2.59 28.38
C ARG A 69 -22.62 2.68 28.58
N THR A 70 -23.20 1.54 28.98
CA THR A 70 -24.58 1.50 29.44
C THR A 70 -24.60 2.35 30.72
N VAL A 71 -25.21 3.52 30.61
CA VAL A 71 -25.55 4.36 31.75
C VAL A 71 -26.78 3.73 32.39
N SER A 72 -26.60 3.21 33.60
CA SER A 72 -27.68 2.82 34.52
C SER A 72 -28.43 4.04 35.04
#